data_AF-A0A1C3MZN6-F1
#
_entry.id   AF-A0A1C3MZN6-F1
#
_cell.length_a   1.000
_cell.length_b   1.000
_cell.length_c   1.000
_cell.angle_alpha   90.00
_cell.angle_beta   90.00
_cell.angle_gamma   90.00
#
_symmetry.space_group_name_H-M   'P 1'
#
loop_
_entity.id
_entity.type
_entity.pdbx_description
1 polymer ?
#
loop_
_entity_poly.entity_id
_entity_poly.type
_entity_poly.pdbx_seq_one_letter_code
_entity_poly.pdbx_strand_id
1 'polypeptide(L)' 'MATMTKEQMSPVKDKNYDLIKTLQMSLEHVYRMQTYIDDAEQRGDSELADWFRKIQDNNRKAGDQGKQMLMARMQQEKR' A
#
# COMPACT_ATOMS: atom_id res chain seq x y z
N MET A 1 1.71 -27.19 22.56
CA MET A 1 1.14 -25.89 22.98
C MET A 1 1.44 -24.89 21.87
N ALA A 2 0.45 -24.59 21.01
CA ALA A 2 0.63 -23.59 19.95
C ALA A 2 0.54 -22.19 20.57
N THR A 3 1.65 -21.46 20.56
CA THR A 3 1.66 -20.05 20.97
C THR A 3 0.82 -19.29 19.94
N MET A 4 -0.41 -18.90 20.31
CA MET A 4 -1.16 -17.90 19.57
C MET A 4 -0.38 -16.59 19.68
N THR A 5 0.35 -16.23 18.64
CA THR A 5 0.97 -14.91 18.52
C THR A 5 -0.17 -13.90 18.50
N LYS A 6 -0.42 -13.28 19.64
CA LYS A 6 -1.36 -12.15 19.76
C LYS A 6 -0.85 -11.09 18.79
N GLU A 7 -1.56 -10.86 17.68
CA GLU A 7 -1.24 -9.76 16.77
C GLU A 7 -1.02 -8.51 17.61
N GLN A 8 0.16 -7.89 17.47
CA GLN A 8 0.44 -6.61 18.13
C GLN A 8 -0.57 -5.60 17.60
N MET A 9 -1.65 -5.38 18.36
CA MET A 9 -2.57 -4.30 18.10
C MET A 9 -1.79 -2.99 18.17
N SER A 10 -1.89 -2.16 17.13
CA SER A 10 -1.34 -0.81 17.17
C SER A 10 -1.80 -0.11 18.45
N PRO A 11 -0.89 0.39 19.30
CA PRO A 11 -1.28 1.14 20.50
C PRO A 11 -1.96 2.48 20.13
N VAL A 12 -1.77 2.94 18.90
CA VAL A 12 -2.42 4.11 18.33
C VAL A 12 -3.67 3.65 17.56
N LYS A 13 -4.84 3.82 18.18
CA LYS A 13 -6.16 3.58 17.56
C LYS A 13 -6.68 4.86 16.91
N ASP A 14 -5.97 5.35 15.90
CA ASP A 14 -6.35 6.57 15.20
C ASP A 14 -6.68 6.26 13.73
N LYS A 15 -7.93 6.51 13.34
CA LYS A 15 -8.44 6.20 12.00
C LYS A 15 -7.72 6.98 10.88
N ASN A 16 -7.19 8.16 11.18
CA ASN A 16 -6.49 9.00 10.21
C ASN A 16 -5.05 8.53 10.06
N TYR A 17 -4.41 8.16 11.17
CA TYR A 17 -3.13 7.47 11.17
C TYR A 17 -3.19 6.20 10.31
N ASP A 18 -4.20 5.35 10.50
CA ASP A 18 -4.36 4.11 9.73
C ASP A 18 -4.47 4.38 8.22
N LEU A 19 -5.28 5.38 7.84
CA LEU A 19 -5.45 5.80 6.45
C LEU A 19 -4.13 6.36 5.86
N ILE A 20 -3.47 7.28 6.56
CA ILE A 20 -2.22 7.90 6.12
C ILE A 20 -1.14 6.84 5.96
N LYS A 21 -1.02 5.92 6.92
CA LYS A 21 -0.03 4.85 6.88
C LYS A 21 -0.28 3.92 5.70
N THR A 22 -1.53 3.54 5.47
CA THR A 22 -1.91 2.66 4.35
C THR A 22 -1.66 3.34 3.00
N LEU A 23 -1.98 4.64 2.90
CA LEU A 23 -1.70 5.45 1.71
C LEU A 23 -0.19 5.52 1.44
N GLN A 24 0.62 5.78 2.48
CA GLN A 24 2.09 5.80 2.36
C GLN A 24 2.61 4.46 1.82
N MET A 25 2.20 3.34 2.42
CA MET A 25 2.62 2.01 1.99
C MET A 25 2.23 1.72 0.53
N SER A 26 1.01 2.09 0.13
CA SER A 26 0.54 1.87 -1.24
C SER A 26 1.40 2.66 -2.25
N LEU A 27 1.63 3.96 -2.00
CA LEU A 27 2.46 4.79 -2.87
C LEU A 27 3.92 4.33 -2.90
N GLU A 28 4.44 3.85 -1.76
CA GLU A 28 5.78 3.26 -1.69
C GLU A 28 5.91 1.99 -2.52
N HIS A 29 4.89 1.13 -2.46
CA HIS A 29 4.88 -0.10 -3.23
C HIS A 29 4.86 0.16 -4.73
N VAL A 30 4.25 1.25 -5.22
CA VAL A 30 4.25 1.57 -6.67
C VAL A 30 5.67 1.65 -7.24
N TYR A 31 6.56 2.44 -6.61
CA TYR A 31 7.92 2.57 -7.12
C TYR A 31 8.77 1.34 -6.80
N ARG A 32 8.54 0.66 -5.66
CA ARG A 32 9.27 -0.55 -5.33
C ARG A 32 8.96 -1.70 -6.30
N MET A 33 7.70 -1.82 -6.74
CA MET A 33 7.33 -2.78 -7.77
C MET A 33 8.06 -2.51 -9.08
N GLN A 34 8.39 -1.26 -9.41
CA GLN A 34 9.16 -0.98 -10.64
C GLN A 34 10.51 -1.69 -10.62
N THR A 35 11.25 -1.60 -9.51
CA THR A 35 12.53 -2.31 -9.36
C THR A 35 12.36 -3.82 -9.52
N TYR A 36 11.30 -4.40 -8.96
CA TYR A 36 11.06 -5.84 -9.07
C TYR A 36 10.60 -6.28 -10.47
N ILE A 37 9.88 -5.42 -11.18
CA ILE A 37 9.55 -5.62 -12.61
C ILE A 37 10.85 -5.64 -13.41
N ASP A 38 11.71 -4.64 -13.25
CA ASP A 38 12.97 -4.52 -13.98
C ASP A 38 13.88 -5.74 -13.71
N ASP A 39 13.98 -6.18 -12.45
CA ASP A 39 14.74 -7.38 -12.06
C ASP A 39 14.18 -8.66 -12.69
N ALA A 40 12.84 -8.80 -12.77
CA ALA A 40 12.19 -9.97 -13.37
C ALA A 40 12.41 -9.99 -14.89
N GLU A 41 12.26 -8.84 -15.55
CA GLU A 41 12.56 -8.67 -16.97
C GLU A 41 14.01 -9.02 -17.30
N GLN A 42 14.97 -8.55 -16.50
CA GLN A 42 16.40 -8.85 -16.68
C GLN A 42 16.69 -10.35 -16.58
N ARG A 43 15.94 -11.08 -15.74
CA ARG A 43 16.04 -12.54 -15.60
C ARG A 43 15.26 -13.32 -16.67
N GLY A 44 14.52 -12.65 -17.54
CA GLY A 44 13.66 -13.28 -18.54
C GLY A 44 12.36 -13.86 -17.97
N ASP A 45 12.00 -13.51 -16.74
CA ASP A 45 10.81 -14.01 -16.06
C ASP A 45 9.60 -13.10 -16.33
N SER A 46 8.97 -13.30 -17.49
CA SER A 46 7.87 -12.46 -17.95
C SER A 46 6.59 -12.63 -17.12
N GLU A 47 6.34 -13.85 -16.62
CA GLU A 47 5.16 -14.14 -15.78
C GLU A 47 5.24 -13.36 -14.45
N LEU A 48 6.40 -13.37 -13.82
CA LEU A 48 6.61 -12.62 -12.58
C LEU A 48 6.55 -11.11 -12.80
N ALA A 49 7.13 -10.61 -13.90
CA ALA A 49 7.05 -9.19 -14.27
C ALA A 49 5.59 -8.74 -14.46
N ASP A 50 4.76 -9.53 -15.16
CA ASP A 50 3.33 -9.24 -15.34
C ASP A 50 2.55 -9.27 -14.03
N TRP A 51 2.90 -10.19 -13.13
CA TRP A 51 2.29 -10.24 -11.81
C TRP A 51 2.63 -8.98 -10.99
N PHE A 52 3.89 -8.52 -11.00
CA PHE A 52 4.28 -7.28 -10.33
C PHE A 52 3.62 -6.04 -10.94
N ARG A 53 3.43 -5.97 -12.26
CA ARG A 53 2.68 -4.87 -12.92
C ARG A 53 1.24 -4.78 -12.39
N LYS A 54 0.56 -5.93 -12.24
CA LYS A 54 -0.81 -5.97 -11.66
C LYS A 54 -0.81 -5.47 -10.22
N ILE A 55 0.18 -5.84 -9.41
CA ILE A 55 0.34 -5.31 -8.05
C ILE A 55 0.59 -3.81 -8.06
N GLN A 56 1.46 -3.32 -8.95
CA GLN A 56 1.76 -1.91 -9.10
C GLN A 56 0.48 -1.11 -9.42
N ASP A 57 -0.33 -1.57 -10.37
CA ASP A 57 -1.60 -0.94 -10.74
C ASP A 57 -2.61 -0.92 -9.60
N ASN A 58 -2.72 -2.01 -8.84
CA ASN A 58 -3.58 -2.07 -7.66
C ASN A 58 -3.14 -1.05 -6.60
N ASN A 59 -1.84 -0.90 -6.37
CA ASN A 59 -1.30 0.10 -5.44
C ASN A 59 -1.53 1.54 -5.92
N ARG A 60 -1.44 1.81 -7.24
CA ARG A 60 -1.79 3.12 -7.82
C ARG A 60 -3.26 3.46 -7.54
N LYS A 61 -4.17 2.53 -7.84
CA LYS A 61 -5.62 2.70 -7.59
C LYS A 61 -5.93 2.92 -6.11
N ALA A 62 -5.35 2.11 -5.24
CA ALA A 62 -5.51 2.25 -3.79
C ALA A 62 -4.97 3.61 -3.29
N GLY A 63 -3.83 4.07 -3.82
CA GLY A 63 -3.26 5.37 -3.53
C GLY A 63 -4.18 6.53 -3.93
N ASP A 64 -4.81 6.45 -5.10
CA ASP A 64 -5.75 7.48 -5.56
C ASP A 64 -7.02 7.53 -4.71
N GLN A 65 -7.61 6.37 -4.40
CA GLN A 65 -8.75 6.27 -3.47
C GLN A 65 -8.39 6.79 -2.08
N GLY A 66 -7.23 6.41 -1.54
CA GLY A 66 -6.75 6.88 -0.24
C GLY A 66 -6.55 8.38 -0.18
N LYS A 67 -5.99 8.99 -1.24
CA LYS A 67 -5.87 10.46 -1.36
C LYS A 67 -7.23 11.16 -1.34
N GLN A 68 -8.22 10.64 -2.07
CA GLN A 68 -9.58 11.19 -2.07
C GLN A 68 -10.22 11.12 -0.68
N MET A 69 -10.10 9.99 0.01
CA MET A 69 -10.61 9.83 1.37
C MET A 69 -9.92 10.79 2.35
N LEU A 70 -8.60 10.95 2.26
CA LEU A 70 -7.85 11.86 3.12
C LEU A 70 -8.29 13.31 2.92
N MET A 71 -8.42 13.77 1.67
CA MET A 71 -8.92 15.12 1.36
C MET A 71 -10.30 15.38 1.97
N ALA A 72 -11.24 14.42 1.83
CA ALA A 72 -12.58 14.54 2.40
C ALA A 72 -12.55 14.68 3.93
N ARG A 73 -11.69 13.92 4.62
CA ARG A 73 -11.53 14.01 6.08
C ARG A 73 -10.95 15.35 6.52
N MET A 74 -9.91 15.84 5.84
CA MET A 74 -9.31 17.15 6.15
C MET A 74 -10.29 18.31 5.98
N GLN A 75 -11.25 18.21 5.06
CA GLN A 75 -12.31 19.21 4.91
C GLN A 75 -13.33 19.17 6.05
N GLN A 76 -13.60 17.98 6.61
CA GLN A 76 -14.51 17.80 7.73
C GLN A 76 -13.92 18.30 9.05
N GLU A 77 -12.61 18.14 9.26
CA GLU A 77 -11.93 18.62 10.48
C GLU A 77 -11.83 20.15 10.58
N LYS A 78 -12.00 20.88 9.46
CA LYS A 78 -12.01 22.35 9.43
C LYS A 78 -13.37 22.97 9.77
N ARG A 79 -14.39 22.17 10.04
CA ARG A 79 -15.74 22.61 10.45
C ARG A 79 -15.93 22.37 11.94
#